data_AF-G3NCQ2-F1
#
_entry.id   AF-G3NCQ2-F1
#
_cell.length_a   1.000
_cell.length_b   1.000
_cell.length_c   1.000
_cell.angle_alpha   90.00
_cell.angle_beta   90.00
_cell.angle_gamma   90.00
#
_symmetry.space_group_name_H-M   'P 1'
#
loop_
_entity.id
_entity.type
_entity.pdbx_description
1 polymer ?
#
loop_
_entity_poly.entity_id
_entity_poly.type
_entity_poly.pdbx_seq_one_letter_code
_entity_poly.pdbx_strand_id
1 'polypeptide(L)'
;MRLFKYSRRDFLLICLGLFSLLLDIGLDIYAVVSFYQERDYASLGILLLLLLGSSMLGQAFSWLWYSYDESVRKTEVEKCVTERQLKLLHVLQLGTYFRHADLVKVYLFSSKVTDRVGIAVYMSYDLSMLRLIETFSESAPQVVLMLAIILQRGELGAVTVLKALGSASTMAFGVTMYHRSLRSFLPEKKQQQMSSSVVYFLWNLLLISSRLTALALFASALPCFIFAHFLSSWVVLCFFAWRSKTDLMDSPGGERLYRATVGLIWYFNWFNVAEGRTKYRTLLYHGYMLVDISLLCGLWGWQMITEPYSEVVGIVCVVAVVVAYILGLFFKMLYYKCYHPNVAKGELIGDSIETTLSADETDSPVHQSHLMDRSGPSEPASVTKGCNKRMRKLAGNFYS
;
A
#
# COMPACT_ATOMS: atom_id res chain seq x y z
N MET A 1 -23.31 -15.23 -8.69
CA MET A 1 -22.26 -14.22 -8.99
C MET A 1 -22.90 -13.01 -9.69
N ARG A 2 -23.32 -11.95 -8.96
CA ARG A 2 -23.85 -10.74 -9.60
C ARG A 2 -22.67 -9.89 -10.11
N LEU A 3 -22.63 -9.72 -11.43
CA LEU A 3 -21.66 -8.92 -12.17
C LEU A 3 -21.41 -7.56 -11.51
N PHE A 4 -20.14 -7.30 -11.20
CA PHE A 4 -19.64 -5.97 -10.90
C PHE A 4 -19.91 -5.08 -12.12
N LYS A 5 -20.93 -4.21 -12.04
CA LYS A 5 -21.15 -3.15 -13.03
C LYS A 5 -20.12 -2.05 -12.73
N TYR A 6 -19.06 -1.98 -13.54
CA TYR A 6 -17.97 -1.03 -13.34
C TYR A 6 -18.51 0.41 -13.43
N SER A 7 -18.30 1.20 -12.38
CA SER A 7 -18.87 2.55 -12.26
C SER A 7 -17.95 3.57 -12.93
N ARG A 8 -18.50 4.65 -13.53
CA ARG A 8 -17.72 5.82 -14.00
C ARG A 8 -16.76 6.36 -12.93
N ARG A 9 -17.08 6.12 -11.65
CA ARG A 9 -16.28 6.51 -10.49
C ARG A 9 -14.95 5.76 -10.42
N ASP A 10 -14.93 4.47 -10.74
CA ASP A 10 -13.72 3.66 -10.66
C ASP A 10 -12.74 4.01 -11.80
N PHE A 11 -13.24 4.43 -12.96
CA PHE A 11 -12.41 5.04 -14.01
C PHE A 11 -11.78 6.37 -13.57
N LEU A 12 -12.60 7.26 -13.01
CA LEU A 12 -12.13 8.56 -12.51
C LEU A 12 -11.04 8.38 -11.45
N LEU A 13 -11.15 7.37 -10.59
CA LEU A 13 -10.13 7.03 -9.59
C LEU A 13 -8.81 6.57 -10.24
N ILE A 14 -8.86 5.82 -11.34
CA ILE A 14 -7.66 5.40 -12.08
C ILE A 14 -7.00 6.61 -12.78
N CYS A 15 -7.79 7.45 -13.46
CA CYS A 15 -7.29 8.67 -14.09
C CYS A 15 -6.68 9.63 -13.07
N LEU A 16 -7.35 9.83 -11.93
CA LEU A 16 -6.81 10.60 -10.81
C LEU A 16 -5.51 9.99 -10.31
N GLY A 17 -5.46 8.65 -10.23
CA GLY A 17 -4.26 7.95 -9.82
C GLY A 17 -3.07 8.16 -10.77
N LEU A 18 -3.28 8.17 -12.09
CA LEU A 18 -2.27 8.50 -13.09
C LEU A 18 -1.82 9.96 -13.03
N PHE A 19 -2.77 10.87 -12.84
CA PHE A 19 -2.46 12.28 -12.67
C PHE A 19 -1.59 12.52 -11.43
N SER A 20 -1.92 11.87 -10.30
CA SER A 20 -1.08 11.93 -9.09
C SER A 20 0.33 11.42 -9.32
N LEU A 21 0.52 10.36 -10.12
CA LEU A 21 1.84 9.81 -10.46
C LEU A 21 2.67 10.82 -11.27
N LEU A 22 2.08 11.44 -12.29
CA LEU A 22 2.75 12.46 -13.10
C LEU A 22 3.13 13.69 -12.27
N LEU A 23 2.24 14.07 -11.35
CA LEU A 23 2.49 15.18 -10.43
C LEU A 23 3.62 14.87 -9.45
N ASP A 24 3.72 13.64 -8.95
CA ASP A 24 4.80 13.19 -8.06
C ASP A 24 6.17 13.34 -8.75
N ILE A 25 6.30 12.79 -9.97
CA ILE A 25 7.53 12.92 -10.79
C ILE A 25 7.92 14.38 -10.99
N GLY A 26 6.95 15.26 -11.28
CA GLY A 26 7.19 16.68 -11.46
C GLY A 26 7.70 17.35 -10.18
N LEU A 27 7.13 16.98 -9.03
CA LEU A 27 7.54 17.49 -7.72
C LEU A 27 8.92 16.96 -7.31
N ASP A 28 9.26 15.72 -7.63
CA ASP A 28 10.57 15.14 -7.33
C ASP A 28 11.68 15.78 -8.15
N ILE A 29 11.45 16.00 -9.45
CA ILE A 29 12.38 16.73 -10.31
C ILE A 29 12.58 18.15 -9.77
N TYR A 30 11.49 18.83 -9.41
CA TYR A 30 11.57 20.17 -8.82
C TYR A 30 12.37 20.17 -7.52
N ALA A 31 12.15 19.20 -6.62
CA ALA A 31 12.87 19.07 -5.36
C ALA A 31 14.37 18.82 -5.58
N VAL A 32 14.74 17.94 -6.51
CA VAL A 32 16.13 17.67 -6.89
C VAL A 32 16.81 18.93 -7.43
N VAL A 33 16.15 19.65 -8.33
CA VAL A 33 16.68 20.91 -8.90
C VAL A 33 16.84 21.97 -7.81
N SER A 34 15.85 22.09 -6.91
CA SER A 34 15.90 23.05 -5.81
C SER A 34 17.09 22.79 -4.89
N PHE A 35 17.29 21.55 -4.41
CA PHE A 35 18.43 21.24 -3.56
C PHE A 35 19.78 21.41 -4.26
N TYR A 36 19.84 21.10 -5.55
CA TYR A 36 21.06 21.34 -6.33
C TYR A 36 21.39 22.83 -6.43
N GLN A 37 20.38 23.69 -6.65
CA GLN A 37 20.55 25.15 -6.70
C GLN A 37 20.93 25.74 -5.34
N GLU A 38 20.32 25.22 -4.26
CA GLU A 38 20.63 25.62 -2.88
C GLU A 38 21.97 25.06 -2.36
N ARG A 39 22.65 24.20 -3.14
CA ARG A 39 23.90 23.51 -2.79
C ARG A 39 23.84 22.65 -1.53
N ASP A 40 22.64 22.19 -1.14
CA ASP A 40 22.46 21.24 -0.05
C ASP A 40 22.63 19.80 -0.56
N TYR A 41 23.88 19.41 -0.77
CA TYR A 41 24.21 18.08 -1.31
C TYR A 41 23.88 16.93 -0.36
N ALA A 42 23.78 17.18 0.95
CA ALA A 42 23.42 16.16 1.93
C ALA A 42 21.94 15.78 1.79
N SER A 43 21.05 16.76 1.80
CA SER A 43 19.60 16.54 1.59
C SER A 43 19.32 16.01 0.19
N LEU A 44 20.05 16.49 -0.83
CA LEU A 44 19.98 15.95 -2.19
C LEU A 44 20.36 14.46 -2.24
N GLY A 45 21.46 14.07 -1.58
CA GLY A 45 21.89 12.68 -1.54
C GLY A 45 20.88 11.76 -0.86
N ILE A 46 20.26 12.22 0.24
CA ILE A 46 19.18 11.49 0.92
C ILE A 46 17.96 11.37 0.00
N LEU A 47 17.53 12.46 -0.63
CA LEU A 47 16.40 12.45 -1.57
C LEU A 47 16.65 11.46 -2.71
N LEU A 48 17.80 11.51 -3.37
CA LEU A 48 18.15 10.58 -4.45
C LEU A 48 18.17 9.13 -3.99
N LEU A 49 18.63 8.85 -2.76
CA LEU A 49 18.60 7.51 -2.19
C LEU A 49 17.16 7.02 -1.96
N LEU A 50 16.25 7.89 -1.51
CA LEU A 50 14.84 7.57 -1.36
C LEU A 50 14.17 7.28 -2.71
N LEU A 51 14.34 8.18 -3.69
CA LEU A 51 13.78 8.03 -5.05
C LEU A 51 14.30 6.74 -5.72
N LEU A 52 15.61 6.53 -5.72
CA LEU A 52 16.22 5.38 -6.36
C LEU A 52 15.89 4.08 -5.61
N GLY A 53 15.97 4.09 -4.28
CA GLY A 53 15.69 2.92 -3.44
C GLY A 53 14.23 2.45 -3.58
N SER A 54 13.29 3.38 -3.55
CA SER A 54 11.87 3.12 -3.76
C SER A 54 11.57 2.60 -5.17
N SER A 55 12.12 3.24 -6.20
CA SER A 55 11.99 2.79 -7.58
C SER A 55 12.52 1.37 -7.76
N MET A 56 13.72 1.06 -7.24
CA MET A 56 14.27 -0.30 -7.30
C MET A 56 13.39 -1.31 -6.55
N LEU A 57 12.85 -0.95 -5.39
CA LEU A 57 11.95 -1.81 -4.63
C LEU A 57 10.65 -2.09 -5.41
N GLY A 58 10.04 -1.05 -5.99
CA GLY A 58 8.85 -1.16 -6.83
C GLY A 58 9.09 -2.03 -8.07
N GLN A 59 10.21 -1.83 -8.78
CA GLN A 59 10.59 -2.67 -9.92
C GLN A 59 10.81 -4.13 -9.50
N ALA A 60 11.41 -4.38 -8.33
CA ALA A 60 11.61 -5.73 -7.83
C ALA A 60 10.28 -6.44 -7.59
N PHE A 61 9.30 -5.80 -6.93
CA PHE A 61 7.97 -6.39 -6.76
C PHE A 61 7.22 -6.58 -8.07
N SER A 62 7.25 -5.58 -8.95
CA SER A 62 6.63 -5.67 -10.28
C SER A 62 7.19 -6.85 -11.06
N TRP A 63 8.52 -7.01 -11.09
CA TRP A 63 9.19 -8.12 -11.74
C TRP A 63 8.84 -9.47 -11.11
N LEU A 64 8.88 -9.58 -9.77
CA LEU A 64 8.55 -10.84 -9.09
C LEU A 64 7.13 -11.28 -9.43
N TRP A 65 6.17 -10.35 -9.45
CA TRP A 65 4.80 -10.67 -9.83
C TRP A 65 4.69 -11.08 -11.29
N TYR A 66 5.38 -10.40 -12.22
CA TYR A 66 5.44 -10.83 -13.62
C TYR A 66 6.06 -12.23 -13.78
N SER A 67 7.05 -12.57 -12.95
CA SER A 67 7.75 -13.86 -13.03
C SER A 67 6.95 -15.04 -12.45
N TYR A 68 6.09 -14.79 -11.46
CA TYR A 68 5.25 -15.84 -10.87
C TYR A 68 4.00 -16.11 -11.71
N ASP A 69 3.48 -15.06 -12.34
CA ASP A 69 2.29 -15.12 -13.16
C ASP A 69 2.63 -15.44 -14.64
N GLU A 70 3.36 -16.52 -14.90
CA GLU A 70 3.78 -16.96 -16.25
C GLU A 70 2.58 -17.12 -17.22
N SER A 71 1.38 -17.33 -16.66
CA SER A 71 0.09 -17.45 -17.36
C SER A 71 -0.69 -16.12 -17.53
N VAL A 72 -0.14 -14.96 -17.11
CA VAL A 72 -0.83 -13.65 -17.09
C VAL A 72 -0.29 -12.66 -18.14
N ARG A 73 0.50 -13.10 -19.14
CA ARG A 73 0.63 -12.35 -20.41
C ARG A 73 -0.70 -12.40 -21.19
N LYS A 74 -1.72 -11.74 -20.66
CA LYS A 74 -3.13 -11.80 -21.10
C LYS A 74 -3.52 -10.63 -21.99
N THR A 75 -2.76 -9.53 -21.94
CA THR A 75 -3.00 -8.38 -22.80
C THR A 75 -2.23 -8.53 -24.11
N GLU A 76 -2.81 -8.08 -25.21
CA GLU A 76 -2.13 -8.06 -26.53
C GLU A 76 -0.81 -7.28 -26.47
N VAL A 77 -0.69 -6.33 -25.54
CA VAL A 77 0.51 -5.50 -25.36
C VAL A 77 1.63 -6.27 -24.64
N GLU A 78 1.31 -7.04 -23.60
CA GLU A 78 2.29 -7.86 -22.89
C GLU A 78 2.77 -9.05 -23.72
N LYS A 79 1.95 -9.56 -24.64
CA LYS A 79 2.36 -10.60 -25.60
C LYS A 79 3.33 -10.10 -26.66
N CYS A 80 3.26 -8.81 -27.01
CA CYS A 80 4.17 -8.18 -27.97
C CYS A 80 5.59 -7.95 -27.41
N VAL A 81 5.78 -8.09 -26.09
CA VAL A 81 7.05 -7.81 -25.42
C VAL A 81 7.71 -9.11 -24.97
N THR A 82 8.93 -9.36 -25.43
CA THR A 82 9.72 -10.53 -25.01
C THR A 82 10.17 -10.38 -23.56
N GLU A 83 10.34 -11.48 -22.81
CA GLU A 83 10.85 -11.45 -21.42
C GLU A 83 12.16 -10.66 -21.26
N ARG A 84 13.05 -10.70 -22.26
CA ARG A 84 14.28 -9.90 -22.29
C ARG A 84 14.02 -8.40 -22.35
N GLN A 85 13.01 -7.99 -23.14
CA GLN A 85 12.61 -6.59 -23.24
C GLN A 85 11.89 -6.13 -21.98
N LEU A 86 11.06 -6.97 -21.36
CA LEU A 86 10.41 -6.66 -20.08
C LEU A 86 11.43 -6.53 -18.95
N LYS A 87 12.44 -7.41 -18.91
CA LYS A 87 13.55 -7.32 -17.97
C LYS A 87 14.36 -6.04 -18.20
N LEU A 88 14.66 -5.71 -19.46
CA LEU A 88 15.33 -4.46 -19.81
C LEU A 88 14.51 -3.24 -19.37
N LEU A 89 13.19 -3.28 -19.52
CA LEU A 89 12.29 -2.21 -19.10
C LEU A 89 12.30 -2.00 -17.59
N HIS A 90 12.34 -3.07 -16.80
CA HIS A 90 12.47 -3.00 -15.34
C HIS A 90 13.86 -2.51 -14.92
N VAL A 91 14.93 -2.92 -15.63
CA VAL A 91 16.30 -2.40 -15.41
C VAL A 91 16.37 -0.91 -15.72
N LEU A 92 15.66 -0.45 -16.76
CA LEU A 92 15.54 0.97 -17.12
C LEU A 92 14.52 1.73 -16.26
N GLN A 93 13.93 1.13 -15.23
CA GLN A 93 12.91 1.71 -14.35
C GLN A 93 11.57 2.08 -15.02
N LEU A 94 11.33 1.61 -16.25
CA LEU A 94 10.08 1.82 -16.97
C LEU A 94 9.01 0.72 -16.72
N GLY A 95 9.36 -0.35 -16.01
CA GLY A 95 8.49 -1.53 -15.83
C GLY A 95 7.13 -1.21 -15.18
N THR A 96 7.15 -0.39 -14.12
CA THR A 96 5.94 0.08 -13.43
C THR A 96 5.05 0.93 -14.34
N TYR A 97 5.63 1.81 -15.15
CA TYR A 97 4.91 2.67 -16.10
C TYR A 97 4.24 1.86 -17.22
N PHE A 98 4.91 0.82 -17.69
CA PHE A 98 4.35 -0.11 -18.67
C PHE A 98 3.11 -0.81 -18.11
N ARG A 99 3.18 -1.31 -16.87
CA ARG A 99 2.05 -1.93 -16.17
C ARG A 99 0.86 -0.97 -16.00
N HIS A 100 1.12 0.31 -15.74
CA HIS A 100 0.11 1.37 -15.73
C HIS A 100 -0.51 1.58 -17.12
N ALA A 101 0.31 1.68 -18.16
CA ALA A 101 -0.16 1.88 -19.54
C ALA A 101 -1.01 0.71 -20.04
N ASP A 102 -0.64 -0.52 -19.67
CA ASP A 102 -1.40 -1.72 -20.00
C ASP A 102 -2.76 -1.75 -19.31
N LEU A 103 -2.83 -1.37 -18.02
CA LEU A 103 -4.11 -1.24 -17.32
C LEU A 103 -5.03 -0.23 -18.01
N VAL A 104 -4.50 0.93 -18.41
CA VAL A 104 -5.28 1.97 -19.10
C VAL A 104 -5.78 1.46 -20.45
N LYS A 105 -4.93 0.77 -21.24
CA LYS A 105 -5.35 0.19 -22.52
C LYS A 105 -6.41 -0.87 -22.34
N VAL A 106 -6.25 -1.79 -21.39
CA VAL A 106 -7.30 -2.77 -21.07
C VAL A 106 -8.57 -2.03 -20.72
N TYR A 107 -8.51 -0.98 -19.91
CA TYR A 107 -9.68 -0.21 -19.52
C TYR A 107 -10.37 0.49 -20.70
N LEU A 108 -9.61 1.17 -21.56
CA LEU A 108 -10.14 1.96 -22.67
C LEU A 108 -10.74 1.10 -23.78
N PHE A 109 -10.17 -0.10 -24.00
CA PHE A 109 -10.56 -1.00 -25.08
C PHE A 109 -11.42 -2.20 -24.61
N SER A 110 -11.71 -2.34 -23.31
CA SER A 110 -12.49 -3.47 -22.75
C SER A 110 -14.01 -3.26 -22.83
N SER A 111 -14.52 -2.85 -23.99
CA SER A 111 -15.95 -2.50 -24.13
C SER A 111 -16.92 -3.70 -24.01
N LYS A 112 -16.51 -4.98 -24.14
CA LYS A 112 -17.51 -6.08 -24.32
C LYS A 112 -17.24 -7.49 -23.74
N VAL A 113 -16.25 -7.74 -22.88
CA VAL A 113 -15.97 -9.13 -22.42
C VAL A 113 -15.92 -9.26 -20.90
N THR A 114 -16.84 -10.05 -20.33
CA THR A 114 -16.99 -10.34 -18.90
C THR A 114 -15.71 -10.84 -18.22
N ASP A 115 -14.86 -11.57 -18.96
CA ASP A 115 -13.59 -12.12 -18.47
C ASP A 115 -12.51 -11.04 -18.21
N ARG A 116 -12.58 -9.89 -18.92
CA ARG A 116 -11.62 -8.79 -18.76
C ARG A 116 -11.84 -7.95 -17.50
N VAL A 117 -13.02 -8.02 -16.90
CA VAL A 117 -13.35 -7.29 -15.66
C VAL A 117 -12.58 -7.88 -14.47
N GLY A 118 -12.47 -9.21 -14.38
CA GLY A 118 -11.67 -9.87 -13.34
C GLY A 118 -10.17 -9.54 -13.44
N ILE A 119 -9.67 -9.46 -14.68
CA ILE A 119 -8.28 -9.07 -14.96
C ILE A 119 -8.01 -7.60 -14.56
N ALA A 120 -8.93 -6.68 -14.89
CA ALA A 120 -8.78 -5.28 -14.53
C ALA A 120 -8.79 -5.05 -12.99
N VAL A 121 -9.63 -5.79 -12.27
CA VAL A 121 -9.67 -5.76 -10.80
C VAL A 121 -8.37 -6.31 -10.20
N TYR A 122 -7.80 -7.36 -10.80
CA TYR A 122 -6.49 -7.90 -10.41
C TYR A 122 -5.37 -6.88 -10.57
N MET A 123 -5.24 -6.32 -11.77
CA MET A 123 -4.22 -5.33 -12.09
C MET A 123 -4.36 -4.06 -11.24
N SER A 124 -5.58 -3.60 -10.98
CA SER A 124 -5.84 -2.43 -10.12
C SER A 124 -5.37 -2.63 -8.68
N TYR A 125 -5.48 -3.84 -8.14
CA TYR A 125 -4.99 -4.16 -6.81
C TYR A 125 -3.45 -4.19 -6.74
N ASP A 126 -2.78 -4.89 -7.67
CA ASP A 126 -1.32 -4.94 -7.70
C ASP A 126 -0.72 -3.55 -7.84
N LEU A 127 -1.35 -2.71 -8.66
CA LEU A 127 -1.00 -1.31 -8.81
C LEU A 127 -1.22 -0.50 -7.52
N SER A 128 -2.33 -0.76 -6.82
CA SER A 128 -2.60 -0.13 -5.52
C SER A 128 -1.59 -0.56 -4.45
N MET A 129 -1.11 -1.80 -4.51
CA MET A 129 -0.09 -2.33 -3.62
C MET A 129 1.30 -1.75 -3.93
N LEU A 130 1.70 -1.66 -5.20
CA LEU A 130 2.94 -0.99 -5.61
C LEU A 130 2.94 0.46 -5.17
N ARG A 131 1.83 1.17 -5.39
CA ARG A 131 1.66 2.54 -4.93
C ARG A 131 1.78 2.67 -3.42
N LEU A 132 1.25 1.71 -2.65
CA LEU A 132 1.38 1.72 -1.20
C LEU A 132 2.84 1.52 -0.78
N ILE A 133 3.59 0.67 -1.46
CA ILE A 133 5.02 0.46 -1.23
C ILE A 133 5.77 1.77 -1.51
N GLU A 134 5.63 2.33 -2.71
CA GLU A 134 6.20 3.60 -3.16
C GLU A 134 5.90 4.73 -2.16
N THR A 135 4.62 4.89 -1.79
CA THR A 135 4.17 5.91 -0.83
C THR A 135 4.93 5.86 0.50
N PHE A 136 5.23 4.67 1.02
CA PHE A 136 5.93 4.52 2.31
C PHE A 136 7.45 4.36 2.19
N SER A 137 7.98 3.99 1.03
CA SER A 137 9.44 3.98 0.77
C SER A 137 10.00 5.32 0.32
N GLU A 138 9.17 6.19 -0.25
CA GLU A 138 9.59 7.45 -0.89
C GLU A 138 8.83 8.64 -0.34
N SER A 139 7.53 8.75 -0.62
CA SER A 139 6.77 9.96 -0.30
C SER A 139 6.75 10.25 1.21
N ALA A 140 6.61 9.23 2.06
CA ALA A 140 6.61 9.38 3.52
C ALA A 140 7.95 9.92 4.06
N PRO A 141 9.11 9.26 3.83
CA PRO A 141 10.39 9.80 4.29
C PRO A 141 10.77 11.12 3.61
N GLN A 142 10.36 11.35 2.35
CA GLN A 142 10.56 12.63 1.68
C GLN A 142 9.79 13.77 2.36
N VAL A 143 8.52 13.55 2.74
CA VAL A 143 7.75 14.55 3.51
C VAL A 143 8.41 14.82 4.87
N VAL A 144 8.93 13.78 5.54
CA VAL A 144 9.68 13.94 6.80
C VAL A 144 10.94 14.79 6.58
N LEU A 145 11.73 14.50 5.54
CA LEU A 145 12.94 15.25 5.19
C LEU A 145 12.62 16.72 4.92
N MET A 146 11.65 16.99 4.04
CA MET A 146 11.26 18.34 3.66
C MET A 146 10.73 19.13 4.87
N LEU A 147 9.87 18.51 5.68
CA LEU A 147 9.32 19.16 6.86
C LEU A 147 10.42 19.44 7.91
N ALA A 148 11.38 18.52 8.09
CA ALA A 148 12.51 18.72 8.99
C ALA A 148 13.42 19.87 8.56
N ILE A 149 13.71 20.00 7.25
CA ILE A 149 14.51 21.11 6.71
C ILE A 149 13.80 22.44 6.90
N ILE A 150 12.49 22.50 6.63
CA ILE A 150 11.72 23.74 6.81
C ILE A 150 11.64 24.12 8.29
N LEU A 151 11.50 23.14 9.19
CA LEU A 151 11.58 23.33 10.64
C LEU A 151 12.93 23.92 11.06
N GLN A 152 14.04 23.41 10.51
CA GLN A 152 15.38 23.93 10.79
C GLN A 152 15.59 25.36 10.30
N ARG A 153 15.01 25.72 9.16
CA ARG A 153 15.06 27.08 8.61
C ARG A 153 14.19 28.07 9.39
N GLY A 154 13.30 27.58 10.27
CA GLY A 154 12.35 28.42 11.00
C GLY A 154 11.21 28.96 10.12
N GLU A 155 11.05 28.45 8.90
CA GLU A 155 10.08 28.93 7.90
C GLU A 155 8.73 28.20 8.02
N LEU A 156 8.25 28.03 9.26
CA LEU A 156 6.96 27.41 9.53
C LEU A 156 5.80 28.36 9.18
N GLY A 157 5.50 28.47 7.89
CA GLY A 157 4.31 29.15 7.40
C GLY A 157 3.07 28.25 7.32
N ALA A 158 1.88 28.86 7.30
CA ALA A 158 0.62 28.14 7.10
C ALA A 158 0.60 27.33 5.79
N VAL A 159 1.27 27.82 4.74
CA VAL A 159 1.39 27.13 3.45
C VAL A 159 2.18 25.82 3.59
N THR A 160 3.24 25.80 4.39
CA THR A 160 4.02 24.58 4.64
C THR A 160 3.17 23.53 5.36
N VAL A 161 2.46 23.95 6.40
CA VAL A 161 1.55 23.06 7.15
C VAL A 161 0.48 22.50 6.22
N LEU A 162 -0.10 23.34 5.36
CA LEU A 162 -1.10 22.90 4.38
C LEU A 162 -0.52 21.92 3.36
N LYS A 163 0.71 22.14 2.88
CA LYS A 163 1.42 21.20 2.00
C LYS A 163 1.64 19.85 2.67
N ALA A 164 2.18 19.83 3.89
CA ALA A 164 2.40 18.60 4.66
C ALA A 164 1.09 17.84 4.91
N LEU A 165 0.01 18.55 5.25
CA LEU A 165 -1.31 17.95 5.44
C LEU A 165 -1.89 17.42 4.12
N GLY A 166 -1.66 18.13 3.01
CA GLY A 166 -2.01 17.69 1.66
C GLY A 166 -1.31 16.38 1.30
N SER A 167 0.01 16.28 1.53
CA SER A 167 0.77 15.05 1.29
C SER A 167 0.27 13.90 2.16
N ALA A 168 0.08 14.11 3.46
CA ALA A 168 -0.50 13.09 4.36
C ALA A 168 -1.91 12.66 3.93
N SER A 169 -2.72 13.58 3.40
CA SER A 169 -4.04 13.29 2.84
C SER A 169 -3.95 12.40 1.60
N THR A 170 -3.02 12.67 0.68
CA THR A 170 -2.76 11.81 -0.49
C THR A 170 -2.37 10.41 -0.06
N MET A 171 -1.50 10.27 0.95
CA MET A 171 -1.11 8.96 1.50
C MET A 171 -2.31 8.21 2.11
N ALA A 172 -3.09 8.88 2.97
CA ALA A 172 -4.28 8.30 3.59
C ALA A 172 -5.33 7.90 2.55
N PHE A 173 -5.47 8.68 1.48
CA PHE A 173 -6.33 8.35 0.34
C PHE A 173 -5.82 7.12 -0.40
N GLY A 174 -4.52 7.00 -0.65
CA GLY A 174 -3.89 5.81 -1.24
C GLY A 174 -4.16 4.54 -0.43
N VAL A 175 -3.98 4.59 0.90
CA VAL A 175 -4.29 3.48 1.81
C VAL A 175 -5.79 3.13 1.79
N THR A 176 -6.65 4.13 1.70
CA THR A 176 -8.11 3.93 1.60
C THR A 176 -8.51 3.29 0.28
N MET A 177 -7.90 3.70 -0.83
CA MET A 177 -8.13 3.10 -2.14
C MET A 177 -7.64 1.65 -2.19
N TYR A 178 -6.45 1.38 -1.64
CA TYR A 178 -5.98 0.01 -1.45
C TYR A 178 -6.99 -0.84 -0.64
N HIS A 179 -7.49 -0.32 0.48
CA HIS A 179 -8.47 -1.03 1.31
C HIS A 179 -9.77 -1.31 0.55
N ARG A 180 -10.24 -0.36 -0.26
CA ARG A 180 -11.43 -0.54 -1.11
C ARG A 180 -11.19 -1.58 -2.20
N SER A 181 -10.02 -1.58 -2.82
CA SER A 181 -9.61 -2.60 -3.80
C SER A 181 -9.50 -3.98 -3.16
N LEU A 182 -8.98 -4.08 -1.93
CA LEU A 182 -8.90 -5.36 -1.21
C LEU A 182 -10.29 -5.94 -0.92
N ARG A 183 -11.26 -5.08 -0.63
CA ARG A 183 -12.63 -5.50 -0.31
C ARG A 183 -13.39 -6.10 -1.49
N SER A 184 -13.05 -5.74 -2.73
CA SER A 184 -13.75 -6.26 -3.92
C SER A 184 -13.53 -7.77 -4.11
N PHE A 185 -12.53 -8.36 -3.45
CA PHE A 185 -12.27 -9.81 -3.47
C PHE A 185 -13.09 -10.62 -2.47
N LEU A 186 -13.94 -9.99 -1.63
CA LEU A 186 -14.83 -10.72 -0.74
C LEU A 186 -16.18 -11.03 -1.44
N PRO A 187 -16.55 -12.32 -1.58
CA PRO A 187 -17.71 -12.73 -2.37
C PRO A 187 -19.08 -12.31 -1.81
N GLU A 188 -19.18 -11.95 -0.52
CA GLU A 188 -20.48 -11.76 0.14
C GLU A 188 -20.79 -10.34 0.67
N LYS A 189 -19.89 -9.35 0.52
CA LYS A 189 -20.13 -8.05 1.18
C LYS A 189 -20.74 -7.00 0.27
N LYS A 190 -21.96 -6.58 0.65
CA LYS A 190 -22.67 -5.36 0.20
C LYS A 190 -21.70 -4.19 0.04
N GLN A 191 -21.89 -3.40 -1.02
CA GLN A 191 -21.12 -2.19 -1.34
C GLN A 191 -20.77 -1.39 -0.07
N GLN A 192 -19.49 -1.09 0.12
CA GLN A 192 -19.01 -0.29 1.24
C GLN A 192 -19.77 1.04 1.27
N GLN A 193 -20.45 1.32 2.39
CA GLN A 193 -21.06 2.63 2.61
C GLN A 193 -19.97 3.70 2.58
N MET A 194 -20.24 4.83 1.91
CA MET A 194 -19.30 5.94 1.80
C MET A 194 -18.83 6.44 3.18
N SER A 195 -19.69 6.38 4.19
CA SER A 195 -19.36 6.68 5.59
C SER A 195 -18.22 5.83 6.13
N SER A 196 -18.20 4.52 5.86
CA SER A 196 -17.12 3.62 6.27
C SER A 196 -15.79 4.01 5.63
N SER A 197 -15.78 4.41 4.36
CA SER A 197 -14.59 4.91 3.67
C SER A 197 -14.09 6.23 4.25
N VAL A 198 -14.99 7.15 4.59
CA VAL A 198 -14.63 8.45 5.18
C VAL A 198 -14.01 8.26 6.56
N VAL A 199 -14.61 7.42 7.41
CA VAL A 199 -14.02 7.10 8.71
C VAL A 199 -12.68 6.41 8.51
N TYR A 200 -12.56 5.48 7.55
CA TYR A 200 -11.30 4.79 7.22
C TYR A 200 -10.19 5.74 6.75
N PHE A 201 -10.55 6.75 5.96
CA PHE A 201 -9.64 7.80 5.53
C PHE A 201 -9.18 8.65 6.72
N LEU A 202 -10.12 9.09 7.56
CA LEU A 202 -9.87 10.01 8.66
C LEU A 202 -8.92 9.44 9.72
N TRP A 203 -9.09 8.18 10.15
CA TRP A 203 -8.16 7.59 11.13
C TRP A 203 -6.75 7.40 10.54
N ASN A 204 -6.63 7.01 9.27
CA ASN A 204 -5.32 6.92 8.62
C ASN A 204 -4.66 8.29 8.49
N LEU A 205 -5.41 9.33 8.11
CA LEU A 205 -4.90 10.69 8.04
C LEU A 205 -4.30 11.13 9.37
N LEU A 206 -5.04 10.97 10.47
CA LEU A 206 -4.58 11.36 11.79
C LEU A 206 -3.35 10.57 12.27
N LEU A 207 -3.32 9.25 12.06
CA LEU A 207 -2.18 8.41 12.44
C LEU A 207 -0.93 8.70 11.60
N ILE A 208 -1.09 8.87 10.29
CA ILE A 208 0.02 9.18 9.38
C ILE A 208 0.55 10.58 9.69
N SER A 209 -0.31 11.60 9.77
CA SER A 209 0.11 12.98 10.04
C SER A 209 0.88 13.08 11.36
N SER A 210 0.35 12.52 12.45
CA SER A 210 1.04 12.55 13.74
C SER A 210 2.39 11.82 13.70
N ARG A 211 2.50 10.69 13.00
CA ARG A 211 3.77 9.98 12.83
C ARG A 211 4.78 10.80 12.03
N LEU A 212 4.39 11.34 10.87
CA LEU A 212 5.28 12.13 10.02
C LEU A 212 5.75 13.39 10.75
N THR A 213 4.85 14.07 11.47
CA THR A 213 5.22 15.25 12.26
C THR A 213 6.17 14.90 13.39
N ALA A 214 5.95 13.82 14.13
CA ALA A 214 6.86 13.39 15.21
C ALA A 214 8.28 13.10 14.68
N LEU A 215 8.37 12.41 13.55
CA LEU A 215 9.64 12.11 12.88
C LEU A 215 10.32 13.40 12.38
N ALA A 216 9.57 14.32 11.79
CA ALA A 216 10.12 15.57 11.26
C ALA A 216 10.60 16.49 12.38
N LEU A 217 9.87 16.59 13.49
CA LEU A 217 10.30 17.32 14.69
C LEU A 217 11.62 16.73 15.22
N PHE A 218 11.67 15.42 15.45
CA PHE A 218 12.90 14.78 15.92
C PHE A 218 14.07 14.97 14.94
N ALA A 219 13.84 14.77 13.63
CA ALA A 219 14.86 14.96 12.61
C ALA A 219 15.33 16.42 12.49
N SER A 220 14.48 17.41 12.81
CA SER A 220 14.89 18.81 12.80
C SER A 220 15.90 19.13 13.90
N ALA A 221 15.74 18.51 15.09
CA ALA A 221 16.65 18.70 16.23
C ALA A 221 17.89 17.80 16.19
N LEU A 222 17.74 16.53 15.76
CA LEU A 222 18.80 15.52 15.78
C LEU A 222 18.89 14.77 14.43
N PRO A 223 19.35 15.42 13.35
CA PRO A 223 19.30 14.87 11.99
C PRO A 223 20.06 13.56 11.82
N CYS A 224 21.23 13.40 12.45
CA CYS A 224 22.03 12.18 12.31
C CYS A 224 21.38 10.98 13.01
N PHE A 225 20.61 11.22 14.08
CA PHE A 225 20.01 10.15 14.88
C PHE A 225 18.74 9.59 14.25
N ILE A 226 18.12 10.26 13.26
CA ILE A 226 16.95 9.72 12.57
C ILE A 226 17.25 8.40 11.86
N PHE A 227 18.45 8.25 11.30
CA PHE A 227 18.86 7.02 10.63
C PHE A 227 19.05 5.87 11.62
N ALA A 228 19.67 6.16 12.77
CA ALA A 228 19.81 5.17 13.84
C ALA A 228 18.44 4.75 14.41
N HIS A 229 17.54 5.72 14.60
CA HIS A 229 16.17 5.48 15.03
C HIS A 229 15.38 4.64 14.02
N PHE A 230 15.48 4.97 12.72
CA PHE A 230 14.85 4.20 11.65
C PHE A 230 15.39 2.76 11.61
N LEU A 231 16.71 2.57 11.57
CA LEU A 231 17.32 1.24 11.48
C LEU A 231 16.98 0.37 12.69
N SER A 232 17.04 0.92 13.90
CA SER A 232 16.69 0.18 15.12
C SER A 232 15.22 -0.22 15.14
N SER A 233 14.31 0.70 14.84
CA SER A 233 12.86 0.44 14.75
C SER A 233 12.54 -0.57 13.64
N TRP A 234 13.17 -0.42 12.47
CA TRP A 234 12.93 -1.27 11.31
C TRP A 234 13.36 -2.71 11.57
N VAL A 235 14.47 -2.95 12.25
CA VAL A 235 14.89 -4.31 12.65
C VAL A 235 13.87 -4.96 13.57
N VAL A 236 13.35 -4.22 14.56
CA VAL A 236 12.30 -4.71 15.48
C VAL A 236 11.02 -5.03 14.72
N LEU A 237 10.56 -4.13 13.85
CA LEU A 237 9.34 -4.34 13.06
C LEU A 237 9.49 -5.49 12.05
N CYS A 238 10.65 -5.62 11.41
CA CYS A 238 10.99 -6.75 10.55
C CYS A 238 10.97 -8.08 11.31
N PHE A 239 11.48 -8.10 12.54
CA PHE A 239 11.41 -9.30 13.39
C PHE A 239 9.96 -9.72 13.64
N PHE A 240 9.07 -8.76 13.96
CA PHE A 240 7.64 -9.03 14.10
C PHE A 240 6.99 -9.45 12.78
N ALA A 241 7.39 -8.88 11.64
CA ALA A 241 6.92 -9.30 10.34
C ALA A 241 7.33 -10.75 10.05
N TRP A 242 8.54 -11.15 10.42
CA TRP A 242 9.03 -12.52 10.28
C TRP A 242 8.28 -13.53 11.15
N ARG A 243 8.05 -13.15 12.41
CA ARG A 243 7.20 -13.91 13.35
C ARG A 243 5.78 -14.06 12.85
N SER A 244 5.34 -13.19 11.93
CA SER A 244 4.01 -13.23 11.37
C SER A 244 3.77 -14.33 10.35
N LYS A 245 4.82 -15.08 9.95
CA LYS A 245 4.72 -16.24 9.05
C LYS A 245 3.82 -15.96 7.84
N THR A 246 4.06 -14.82 7.20
CA THR A 246 3.39 -14.44 5.96
C THR A 246 3.76 -15.44 4.86
N ASP A 247 2.82 -15.68 3.96
CA ASP A 247 2.99 -16.59 2.82
C ASP A 247 2.19 -15.99 1.66
N LEU A 248 2.81 -15.00 1.02
CA LEU A 248 2.21 -14.16 -0.01
C LEU A 248 2.97 -14.21 -1.33
N MET A 249 4.28 -14.46 -1.30
CA MET A 249 5.13 -14.61 -2.49
C MET A 249 5.47 -16.09 -2.72
N ASP A 250 5.53 -16.51 -3.98
CA ASP A 250 5.79 -17.91 -4.32
C ASP A 250 7.26 -18.31 -4.17
N SER A 251 8.19 -17.34 -4.30
CA SER A 251 9.61 -17.60 -4.07
C SER A 251 10.05 -17.25 -2.64
N PRO A 252 11.02 -18.00 -2.07
CA PRO A 252 11.56 -17.69 -0.75
C PRO A 252 12.27 -16.34 -0.71
N GLY A 253 12.93 -15.91 -1.79
CA GLY A 253 13.57 -14.59 -1.87
C GLY A 253 12.56 -13.44 -1.86
N GLY A 254 11.49 -13.58 -2.65
CA GLY A 254 10.40 -12.61 -2.69
C GLY A 254 9.68 -12.47 -1.35
N GLU A 255 9.46 -13.57 -0.63
CA GLU A 255 8.82 -13.54 0.70
C GLU A 255 9.70 -12.82 1.74
N ARG A 256 11.03 -12.98 1.68
CA ARG A 256 11.95 -12.22 2.54
C ARG A 256 11.89 -10.73 2.24
N LEU A 257 11.89 -10.35 0.95
CA LEU A 257 11.74 -8.96 0.52
C LEU A 257 10.40 -8.38 1.00
N TYR A 258 9.32 -9.13 0.82
CA TYR A 258 7.99 -8.73 1.26
C TYR A 258 7.92 -8.43 2.76
N ARG A 259 8.48 -9.32 3.60
CA ARG A 259 8.52 -9.11 5.07
C ARG A 259 9.34 -7.89 5.46
N ALA A 260 10.45 -7.63 4.76
CA ALA A 260 11.28 -6.45 4.97
C ALA A 260 10.53 -5.15 4.61
N THR A 261 9.81 -5.16 3.49
CA THR A 261 8.95 -4.04 3.06
C THR A 261 7.77 -3.83 4.00
N VAL A 262 7.19 -4.90 4.55
CA VAL A 262 6.14 -4.79 5.59
C VAL A 262 6.68 -4.09 6.83
N GLY A 263 7.89 -4.45 7.28
CA GLY A 263 8.55 -3.76 8.38
C GLY A 263 8.78 -2.27 8.09
N LEU A 264 9.12 -1.93 6.85
CA LEU A 264 9.26 -0.54 6.38
C LEU A 264 7.91 0.20 6.38
N ILE A 265 6.83 -0.42 5.89
CA ILE A 265 5.48 0.17 5.94
C ILE A 265 5.05 0.37 7.40
N TRP A 266 5.28 -0.62 8.26
CA TRP A 266 4.95 -0.55 9.69
C TRP A 266 5.67 0.57 10.44
N TYR A 267 6.82 1.03 9.95
CA TYR A 267 7.50 2.18 10.56
C TYR A 267 6.67 3.48 10.45
N PHE A 268 5.82 3.58 9.43
CA PHE A 268 4.95 4.74 9.20
C PHE A 268 3.49 4.48 9.56
N ASN A 269 2.93 3.34 9.16
CA ASN A 269 1.51 3.04 9.35
C ASN A 269 1.22 1.55 9.55
N TRP A 270 0.15 1.25 10.28
CA TRP A 270 -0.29 -0.12 10.48
C TRP A 270 -0.86 -0.72 9.17
N PHE A 271 -0.28 -1.82 8.73
CA PHE A 271 -0.74 -2.61 7.59
C PHE A 271 -1.02 -4.05 8.03
N ASN A 272 -2.20 -4.60 7.79
CA ASN A 272 -2.50 -5.97 8.24
C ASN A 272 -2.04 -7.00 7.21
N VAL A 273 -1.12 -7.88 7.60
CA VAL A 273 -0.33 -8.73 6.68
C VAL A 273 -0.57 -10.22 6.91
N ALA A 274 -1.00 -10.65 8.10
CA ALA A 274 -1.01 -12.06 8.48
C ALA A 274 -2.28 -12.49 9.22
N GLU A 275 -2.72 -13.72 8.97
CA GLU A 275 -3.82 -14.40 9.67
C GLU A 275 -3.53 -14.54 11.17
N GLY A 276 -4.52 -14.31 12.06
CA GLY A 276 -4.41 -14.61 13.49
C GLY A 276 -5.17 -13.68 14.44
N ARG A 277 -4.82 -13.70 15.74
CA ARG A 277 -5.37 -12.80 16.77
C ARG A 277 -4.94 -11.34 16.51
N THR A 278 -5.58 -10.70 15.54
CA THR A 278 -5.28 -9.33 15.04
C THR A 278 -5.32 -8.28 16.16
N LYS A 279 -6.28 -8.39 17.09
CA LYS A 279 -6.49 -7.42 18.18
C LYS A 279 -5.24 -7.17 19.04
N TYR A 280 -4.60 -8.23 19.54
CA TYR A 280 -3.41 -8.08 20.41
C TYR A 280 -2.21 -7.52 19.64
N ARG A 281 -2.02 -7.93 18.37
CA ARG A 281 -0.93 -7.42 17.52
C ARG A 281 -1.10 -5.95 17.21
N THR A 282 -2.33 -5.56 16.88
CA THR A 282 -2.69 -4.16 16.65
C THR A 282 -2.53 -3.32 17.92
N LEU A 283 -2.90 -3.86 19.09
CA LEU A 283 -2.69 -3.19 20.38
C LEU A 283 -1.20 -3.00 20.69
N LEU A 284 -0.38 -4.06 20.55
CA LEU A 284 1.06 -3.98 20.75
C LEU A 284 1.73 -2.98 19.81
N TYR A 285 1.36 -3.01 18.53
CA TYR A 285 1.89 -2.08 17.54
C TYR A 285 1.56 -0.62 17.89
N HIS A 286 0.29 -0.31 18.17
CA HIS A 286 -0.08 1.07 18.51
C HIS A 286 0.43 1.52 19.87
N GLY A 287 0.60 0.58 20.82
CA GLY A 287 1.30 0.85 22.07
C GLY A 287 2.76 1.24 21.84
N TYR A 288 3.49 0.45 21.05
CA TYR A 288 4.86 0.75 20.63
C TYR A 288 4.94 2.12 19.94
N MET A 289 4.09 2.36 18.93
CA MET A 289 4.10 3.61 18.17
C MET A 289 3.73 4.83 19.01
N LEU A 290 2.83 4.70 19.98
CA LEU A 290 2.48 5.80 20.89
C LEU A 290 3.67 6.16 21.78
N VAL A 291 4.33 5.15 22.38
CA VAL A 291 5.56 5.36 23.17
C VAL A 291 6.64 6.00 22.32
N ASP A 292 6.81 5.54 21.09
CA ASP A 292 7.81 6.05 20.16
C ASP A 292 7.54 7.51 19.78
N ILE A 293 6.31 7.86 19.43
CA ILE A 293 5.90 9.24 19.14
C ILE A 293 6.11 10.14 20.36
N SER A 294 5.71 9.69 21.55
CA SER A 294 5.93 10.44 22.79
C SER A 294 7.42 10.64 23.08
N LEU A 295 8.27 9.63 22.82
CA LEU A 295 9.71 9.74 22.98
C LEU A 295 10.31 10.74 21.99
N LEU A 296 10.00 10.63 20.69
CA LEU A 296 10.52 11.52 19.66
C LEU A 296 10.12 12.98 19.90
N CYS A 297 8.84 13.22 20.18
CA CYS A 297 8.34 14.55 20.50
C CYS A 297 8.88 15.06 21.84
N GLY A 298 9.05 14.20 22.85
CA GLY A 298 9.64 14.55 24.14
C GLY A 298 11.10 14.99 24.03
N LEU A 299 11.91 14.26 23.24
CA LEU A 299 13.31 14.61 22.96
C LEU A 299 13.43 15.94 22.23
N TRP A 300 12.56 16.18 21.25
CA TRP A 300 12.49 17.47 20.56
C TRP A 300 12.05 18.60 21.50
N GLY A 301 11.02 18.36 22.32
CA GLY A 301 10.53 19.32 23.31
C GLY A 301 11.60 19.68 24.33
N TRP A 302 12.37 18.71 24.81
CA TRP A 302 13.51 18.92 25.70
C TRP A 302 14.54 19.90 25.11
N GLN A 303 14.87 19.73 23.82
CA GLN A 303 15.75 20.65 23.11
C GLN A 303 15.18 22.08 23.06
N MET A 304 13.87 22.21 22.81
CA MET A 304 13.18 23.51 22.68
C MET A 304 12.98 24.25 24.00
N ILE A 305 12.81 23.53 25.13
CA ILE A 305 12.69 24.10 26.48
C ILE A 305 13.98 24.83 26.90
N THR A 306 15.12 24.48 26.30
CA THR A 306 16.40 25.15 26.57
C THR A 306 16.41 26.61 26.03
N GLU A 307 15.47 26.98 25.15
CA GLU A 307 15.29 28.32 24.59
C GLU A 307 14.09 29.06 25.23
N PRO A 308 14.30 30.14 26.02
CA PRO A 308 13.29 30.69 26.94
C PRO A 308 12.03 31.30 26.29
N TYR A 309 12.06 31.63 24.99
CA TYR A 309 10.90 32.21 24.28
C TYR A 309 10.04 31.16 23.56
N SER A 310 10.47 29.89 23.47
CA SER A 310 9.80 28.85 22.66
C SER A 310 9.10 27.75 23.48
N GLU A 311 9.27 27.74 24.80
CA GLU A 311 8.84 26.64 25.68
C GLU A 311 7.35 26.29 25.54
N VAL A 312 6.46 27.29 25.61
CA VAL A 312 5.01 27.09 25.52
C VAL A 312 4.60 26.52 24.15
N VAL A 313 5.20 27.04 23.08
CA VAL A 313 4.92 26.59 21.70
C VAL A 313 5.39 25.15 21.53
N GLY A 314 6.57 24.81 22.05
CA GLY A 314 7.12 23.45 22.02
C GLY A 314 6.19 22.45 22.72
N ILE A 315 5.75 22.75 23.94
CA ILE A 315 4.84 21.90 24.72
C ILE A 315 3.50 21.72 23.99
N VAL A 316 2.91 22.82 23.48
CA VAL A 316 1.64 22.75 22.74
C VAL A 316 1.77 21.88 21.50
N CYS A 317 2.87 21.99 20.74
CA CYS A 317 3.15 21.15 19.58
C CYS A 317 3.26 19.66 19.96
N VAL A 318 4.01 19.33 21.00
CA VAL A 318 4.17 17.94 21.48
C VAL A 318 2.82 17.34 21.90
N VAL A 319 2.05 18.08 22.70
CA VAL A 319 0.71 17.64 23.14
C VAL A 319 -0.23 17.47 21.94
N ALA A 320 -0.22 18.41 20.99
CA ALA A 320 -1.07 18.34 19.80
C ALA A 320 -0.79 17.09 18.96
N VAL A 321 0.48 16.73 18.75
CA VAL A 321 0.88 15.53 17.98
C VAL A 321 0.41 14.25 18.67
N VAL A 322 0.61 14.13 19.98
CA VAL A 322 0.17 12.96 20.77
C VAL A 322 -1.35 12.84 20.79
N VAL A 323 -2.06 13.94 21.03
CA VAL A 323 -3.53 13.98 21.02
C VAL A 323 -4.08 13.61 19.64
N ALA A 324 -3.47 14.09 18.55
CA ALA A 324 -3.86 13.71 17.20
C ALA A 324 -3.73 12.20 16.94
N TYR A 325 -2.66 11.57 17.44
CA TYR A 325 -2.49 10.11 17.35
C TYR A 325 -3.57 9.37 18.12
N ILE A 326 -3.85 9.77 19.37
CA ILE A 326 -4.90 9.18 20.20
C ILE A 326 -6.28 9.34 19.55
N LEU A 327 -6.56 10.50 18.96
CA LEU A 327 -7.80 10.74 18.21
C LEU A 327 -7.89 9.83 16.97
N GLY A 328 -6.78 9.60 16.28
CA GLY A 328 -6.69 8.60 15.21
C GLY A 328 -7.04 7.18 15.70
N LEU A 329 -6.52 6.76 16.86
CA LEU A 329 -6.88 5.49 17.48
C LEU A 329 -8.37 5.43 17.86
N PHE A 330 -8.94 6.53 18.35
CA PHE A 330 -10.38 6.61 18.63
C PHE A 330 -11.22 6.38 17.38
N PHE A 331 -10.92 7.05 16.26
CA PHE A 331 -11.61 6.82 14.99
C PHE A 331 -11.38 5.41 14.45
N LYS A 332 -10.19 4.82 14.67
CA LYS A 332 -9.94 3.41 14.38
C LYS A 332 -10.90 2.51 15.16
N MET A 333 -11.00 2.69 16.47
CA MET A 333 -11.92 1.91 17.31
C MET A 333 -13.37 2.07 16.87
N LEU A 334 -13.79 3.29 16.53
CA LEU A 334 -15.12 3.57 15.99
C LEU A 334 -15.37 2.83 14.67
N TYR A 335 -14.38 2.81 13.76
CA TYR A 335 -14.45 2.04 12.51
C TYR A 335 -14.67 0.55 12.79
N TYR A 336 -13.85 -0.04 13.67
CA TYR A 336 -13.95 -1.46 13.98
C TYR A 336 -15.24 -1.85 14.72
N LYS A 337 -15.80 -0.94 15.52
CA LYS A 337 -17.06 -1.17 16.24
C LYS A 337 -18.29 -1.03 15.35
N CYS A 338 -18.32 -0.02 14.47
CA CYS A 338 -19.52 0.35 13.71
C CYS A 338 -19.54 -0.17 12.27
N TYR A 339 -18.37 -0.41 11.65
CA TYR A 339 -18.26 -0.64 10.22
C TYR A 339 -17.46 -1.88 9.82
N HIS A 340 -16.64 -2.46 10.72
CA HIS A 340 -15.89 -3.67 10.40
C HIS A 340 -16.82 -4.89 10.43
N PRO A 341 -17.00 -5.58 9.29
CA PRO A 341 -17.88 -6.74 9.25
C PRO A 341 -17.06 -7.99 9.59
N ASN A 342 -17.39 -8.69 10.68
CA ASN A 342 -16.81 -10.00 10.99
C ASN A 342 -17.26 -11.01 9.93
N VAL A 343 -16.33 -11.61 9.19
CA VAL A 343 -16.63 -12.74 8.31
C VAL A 343 -16.45 -14.02 9.12
N ALA A 344 -17.46 -14.88 9.17
CA ALA A 344 -17.30 -16.20 9.76
C ALA A 344 -16.38 -17.02 8.85
N LYS A 345 -15.30 -17.58 9.43
CA LYS A 345 -14.27 -18.35 8.69
C LYS A 345 -14.81 -19.54 7.88
N GLY A 346 -16.02 -20.02 8.19
CA GLY A 346 -16.66 -21.15 7.52
C GLY A 346 -17.09 -20.85 6.07
N GLU A 347 -17.51 -19.63 5.76
CA GLU A 347 -18.02 -19.26 4.42
C GLU A 347 -16.90 -19.14 3.38
N LEU A 348 -15.68 -18.72 3.80
CA LEU A 348 -14.52 -18.61 2.90
C LEU A 348 -13.90 -19.97 2.55
N ILE A 349 -14.06 -20.98 3.41
CA ILE A 349 -13.54 -22.33 3.21
C ILE A 349 -14.59 -23.23 2.53
N GLY A 350 -15.89 -23.06 2.83
CA GLY A 350 -16.98 -23.80 2.18
C GLY A 350 -16.97 -23.64 0.66
N ASP A 351 -16.76 -22.41 0.18
CA ASP A 351 -16.63 -22.11 -1.25
C ASP A 351 -15.37 -22.74 -1.87
N SER A 352 -14.28 -22.88 -1.10
CA SER A 352 -13.06 -23.53 -1.58
C SER A 352 -13.23 -25.04 -1.76
N ILE A 353 -14.03 -25.67 -0.89
CA ILE A 353 -14.35 -27.11 -0.97
C ILE A 353 -15.40 -27.37 -2.05
N GLU A 354 -16.44 -26.55 -2.20
CA GLU A 354 -17.40 -26.68 -3.30
C GLU A 354 -16.74 -26.44 -4.68
N THR A 355 -15.74 -25.54 -4.77
CA THR A 355 -14.95 -25.31 -6.00
C THR A 355 -13.91 -26.41 -6.28
N THR A 356 -13.62 -27.26 -5.29
CA THR A 356 -12.68 -28.38 -5.41
C THR A 356 -13.43 -29.71 -5.64
N LEU A 357 -14.56 -29.94 -4.97
CA LEU A 357 -15.42 -31.11 -5.16
C LEU A 357 -16.12 -31.11 -6.52
N SER A 358 -16.49 -29.94 -7.04
CA SER A 358 -16.98 -29.80 -8.43
C SER A 358 -15.92 -30.07 -9.50
N ALA A 359 -14.66 -30.27 -9.11
CA ALA A 359 -13.55 -30.58 -10.01
C ALA A 359 -13.04 -32.03 -9.92
N ASP A 360 -13.54 -32.84 -8.98
CA ASP A 360 -13.04 -34.20 -8.71
C ASP A 360 -14.06 -35.31 -9.05
N GLU A 361 -15.25 -34.94 -9.56
CA GLU A 361 -16.34 -35.89 -9.87
C GLU A 361 -16.37 -36.39 -11.33
N THR A 362 -15.26 -36.27 -12.06
CA THR A 362 -15.11 -36.85 -13.41
C THR A 362 -13.79 -37.61 -13.54
N ASP A 363 -13.72 -38.78 -12.93
CA ASP A 363 -12.88 -39.88 -13.43
C ASP A 363 -13.46 -41.22 -12.96
N SER A 364 -14.30 -41.83 -13.81
CA SER A 364 -14.65 -43.25 -13.74
C SER A 364 -14.70 -43.77 -15.18
N PRO A 365 -13.97 -44.85 -15.53
CA PRO A 365 -13.92 -45.30 -16.91
C PRO A 365 -15.09 -46.26 -17.17
N VAL A 366 -16.06 -45.86 -18.00
CA VAL A 366 -16.97 -46.81 -18.65
C VAL A 366 -17.00 -46.56 -20.14
N HIS A 367 -16.69 -47.64 -20.84
CA HIS A 367 -16.60 -47.83 -22.27
C HIS A 367 -18.01 -47.88 -22.89
N GLN A 368 -18.35 -47.02 -23.87
CA GLN A 368 -19.05 -47.42 -25.12
C GLN A 368 -19.35 -46.26 -26.08
N SER A 369 -19.19 -46.61 -27.36
CA SER A 369 -19.51 -45.94 -28.64
C SER A 369 -20.82 -45.15 -28.73
N HIS A 370 -20.80 -43.98 -29.39
CA HIS A 370 -21.49 -43.71 -30.68
C HIS A 370 -21.36 -42.23 -31.13
N LEU A 371 -21.36 -42.02 -32.45
CA LEU A 371 -21.34 -40.75 -33.20
C LEU A 371 -22.48 -39.77 -32.83
N MET A 372 -22.18 -38.45 -32.76
CA MET A 372 -22.65 -37.40 -33.71
C MET A 372 -22.34 -35.97 -33.21
N ASP A 373 -21.97 -35.12 -34.18
CA ASP A 373 -21.78 -33.67 -34.09
C ASP A 373 -22.99 -32.92 -33.50
N ARG A 374 -22.75 -32.02 -32.52
CA ARG A 374 -23.27 -30.63 -32.50
C ARG A 374 -22.84 -29.86 -31.24
N SER A 375 -22.00 -28.84 -31.45
CA SER A 375 -21.94 -27.55 -30.75
C SER A 375 -22.37 -27.52 -29.26
N GLY A 376 -21.40 -27.62 -28.34
CA GLY A 376 -21.54 -27.29 -26.93
C GLY A 376 -20.75 -26.02 -26.55
N PRO A 377 -21.15 -25.26 -25.52
CA PRO A 377 -20.55 -23.98 -25.18
C PRO A 377 -19.12 -24.18 -24.64
N SER A 378 -18.20 -23.35 -25.11
CA SER A 378 -16.81 -23.29 -24.66
C SER A 378 -16.71 -23.16 -23.13
N GLU A 379 -15.97 -24.10 -22.51
CA GLU A 379 -15.61 -24.10 -21.08
C GLU A 379 -14.88 -22.81 -20.66
N PRO A 380 -15.26 -22.18 -19.53
CA PRO A 380 -14.45 -21.13 -18.94
C PRO A 380 -13.55 -21.66 -17.80
N ALA A 381 -12.24 -21.45 -18.00
CA ALA A 381 -11.27 -21.00 -17.00
C ALA A 381 -10.74 -21.96 -15.91
N SER A 382 -9.63 -22.64 -16.23
CA SER A 382 -8.59 -23.02 -15.27
C SER A 382 -7.72 -21.83 -14.80
N VAL A 383 -7.77 -20.73 -15.56
CA VAL A 383 -6.91 -19.54 -15.47
C VAL A 383 -7.23 -18.62 -14.27
N THR A 384 -8.40 -18.77 -13.65
CA THR A 384 -8.91 -17.89 -12.57
C THR A 384 -8.51 -18.38 -11.17
N LYS A 385 -8.01 -19.62 -11.03
CA LYS A 385 -7.75 -20.26 -9.72
C LYS A 385 -6.48 -19.74 -9.01
N GLY A 386 -5.38 -19.51 -9.74
CA GLY A 386 -4.08 -19.09 -9.16
C GLY A 386 -4.06 -17.66 -8.61
N CYS A 387 -4.38 -16.66 -9.44
CA CYS A 387 -4.33 -15.22 -9.08
C CYS A 387 -5.27 -14.83 -7.92
N ASN A 388 -6.35 -15.58 -7.70
CA ASN A 388 -7.27 -15.36 -6.59
C ASN A 388 -6.65 -15.64 -5.21
N LYS A 389 -5.60 -16.47 -5.14
CA LYS A 389 -5.06 -16.98 -3.86
C LYS A 389 -4.43 -15.87 -3.01
N ARG A 390 -3.50 -15.08 -3.57
CA ARG A 390 -2.77 -14.01 -2.85
C ARG A 390 -3.72 -12.98 -2.24
N MET A 391 -4.70 -12.55 -3.03
CA MET A 391 -5.58 -11.44 -2.71
C MET A 391 -6.70 -11.86 -1.76
N ARG A 392 -7.28 -13.05 -1.97
CA ARG A 392 -8.23 -13.62 -1.00
C ARG A 392 -7.56 -13.85 0.34
N LYS A 393 -6.28 -14.22 0.37
CA LYS A 393 -5.54 -14.37 1.63
C LYS A 393 -5.41 -13.04 2.36
N LEU A 394 -4.86 -12.00 1.72
CA LEU A 394 -4.78 -10.66 2.33
C LEU A 394 -6.15 -10.11 2.76
N ALA A 395 -7.19 -10.35 1.95
CA ALA A 395 -8.55 -9.94 2.26
C ALA A 395 -9.10 -10.71 3.46
N GLY A 396 -8.86 -12.02 3.52
CA GLY A 396 -9.14 -12.88 4.67
C GLY A 396 -8.45 -12.36 5.94
N ASN A 397 -7.16 -12.06 5.88
CA ASN A 397 -6.38 -11.56 7.02
C ASN A 397 -6.96 -10.28 7.62
N PHE A 398 -7.47 -9.39 6.76
CA PHE A 398 -8.03 -8.11 7.19
C PHE A 398 -9.42 -8.24 7.83
N TYR A 399 -10.23 -9.19 7.36
CA TYR A 399 -11.63 -9.35 7.77
C TYR A 399 -11.92 -10.55 8.68
N SER A 400 -10.90 -11.35 8.99
CA SER A 400 -10.91 -12.38 10.05
C SER A 400 -10.66 -11.78 11.43
#